data_AF-A0A2H9R8E4-F1
#
_entry.id   AF-A0A2H9R8E4-F1
#
_cell.length_a   1.000
_cell.length_b   1.000
_cell.length_c   1.000
_cell.angle_alpha   90.00
_cell.angle_beta   90.00
_cell.angle_gamma   90.00
#
_symmetry.space_group_name_H-M   'P 1'
#
loop_
_entity.id
_entity.type
_entity.pdbx_description
1 polymer ?
#
loop_
_entity_poly.entity_id
_entity_poly.type
_entity_poly.pdbx_seq_one_letter_code
_entity_poly.pdbx_strand_id
1 'polypeptide(L)' 'YGQKMMVSTQPITYMSVKIKDIKTKVIKEDEGYSIACSALGVYSTGKNLQDAKKNYPKVLELHLSVLQEKATEAIVI' A
#
# COMPACT_ATOMS: atom_id res chain seq x y z
N TYR A 1 15.55 31.26 -38.33
CA TYR A 1 16.18 30.18 -37.55
C TYR A 1 16.02 30.49 -36.07
N GLY A 2 15.29 29.65 -35.33
CA GLY A 2 15.22 29.73 -33.87
C GLY A 2 13.82 29.56 -33.28
N GLN A 3 13.21 28.38 -33.46
CA GLN A 3 11.99 28.03 -32.72
C GLN A 3 12.42 27.56 -31.32
N LYS A 4 12.13 28.37 -30.30
CA LYS A 4 12.46 28.08 -28.90
C LYS A 4 11.50 26.99 -28.41
N MET A 5 11.99 25.75 -28.33
CA MET A 5 11.21 24.64 -27.72
C MET A 5 11.03 24.91 -26.22
N MET A 6 9.81 25.20 -25.80
CA MET A 6 9.43 25.22 -24.39
C MET A 6 9.26 23.77 -23.94
N VAL A 7 10.25 23.25 -23.21
CA VAL A 7 10.14 21.96 -22.54
C VAL A 7 9.18 22.14 -21.36
N SER A 8 8.00 21.54 -21.44
CA SER A 8 7.05 21.48 -20.32
C SER A 8 7.60 20.50 -19.30
N THR A 9 8.30 21.00 -18.28
CA THR A 9 8.61 20.23 -17.08
C THR A 9 7.36 20.13 -16.23
N GLN A 10 6.57 19.06 -16.44
CA GLN A 10 5.48 18.72 -15.53
C GLN A 10 6.08 18.47 -14.14
N PRO A 11 5.55 19.09 -13.07
CA PRO A 11 6.02 18.81 -11.72
C PRO A 11 5.74 17.35 -11.39
N ILE A 12 6.79 16.60 -11.03
CA ILE A 12 6.66 15.23 -10.55
C ILE A 12 5.96 15.29 -9.20
N THR A 13 4.64 15.11 -9.18
CA THR A 13 3.88 14.95 -7.94
C THR A 13 4.28 13.63 -7.29
N TYR A 14 5.02 13.70 -6.19
CA TYR A 14 5.34 12.56 -5.36
C TYR A 14 4.07 12.09 -4.63
N MET A 15 3.45 11.02 -5.13
CA MET A 15 2.28 10.41 -4.51
C MET A 15 2.73 9.62 -3.26
N SER A 16 2.82 10.29 -2.11
CA SER A 16 3.03 9.62 -0.83
C SER A 16 1.68 9.18 -0.26
N VAL A 17 1.42 7.88 -0.17
CA VAL A 17 0.24 7.34 0.53
C VAL A 17 0.61 7.12 1.99
N LYS A 18 -0.07 7.77 2.93
CA LYS A 18 0.13 7.49 4.35
C LYS A 18 -0.77 6.33 4.76
N ILE A 19 -0.29 5.45 5.63
CA ILE A 19 -1.08 4.29 6.09
C ILE A 19 -2.43 4.71 6.70
N LYS A 20 -2.51 5.90 7.30
CA LYS A 20 -3.75 6.47 7.85
C LYS A 20 -4.80 6.86 6.80
N ASP A 21 -4.38 7.09 5.55
CA ASP A 21 -5.29 7.45 4.45
C ASP A 21 -5.94 6.20 3.84
N ILE A 22 -5.48 5.02 4.23
CA ILE A 22 -5.96 3.73 3.76
C ILE A 22 -7.12 3.29 4.67
N LYS A 23 -8.34 3.27 4.12
CA LYS A 23 -9.51 2.76 4.84
C LYS A 23 -9.33 1.27 5.14
N THR A 24 -9.35 0.93 6.42
CA THR A 24 -9.36 -0.44 6.92
C THR A 24 -10.69 -0.78 7.56
N LYS A 25 -11.08 -2.05 7.50
CA LYS A 25 -12.24 -2.60 8.20
C LYS A 25 -11.76 -3.61 9.24
N VAL A 26 -12.31 -3.50 10.44
CA VAL A 26 -12.16 -4.53 11.48
C VAL A 26 -13.30 -5.51 11.33
N ILE A 27 -12.96 -6.80 11.26
CA ILE A 27 -13.90 -7.91 11.15
C ILE A 27 -13.69 -8.76 12.40
N LYS A 28 -14.77 -9.06 13.12
CA LYS A 28 -14.73 -10.00 14.25
C LYS A 28 -14.99 -11.41 13.70
N GLU A 29 -14.11 -12.33 14.02
CA GLU A 29 -14.17 -13.74 13.62
C GLU A 29 -14.44 -14.61 14.86
N ASP A 30 -14.82 -15.88 14.67
CA ASP A 30 -15.13 -16.79 15.78
C ASP A 30 -13.95 -17.00 16.74
N GLU A 31 -12.72 -17.01 16.21
CA GLU A 31 -11.49 -17.23 16.97
C GLU A 31 -10.59 -15.98 17.08
N GLY A 32 -11.08 -14.80 16.71
CA GLY A 32 -10.27 -13.58 16.78
C GLY A 32 -10.79 -12.39 16.00
N TYR A 33 -9.85 -11.59 15.50
CA TYR A 33 -10.12 -10.36 14.76
C TYR A 33 -9.24 -10.29 13.51
N SER A 34 -9.83 -9.78 12.45
CA SER A 34 -9.17 -9.46 11.20
C SER A 34 -9.22 -7.95 10.91
N ILE A 35 -8.14 -7.41 10.36
CA ILE A 35 -8.08 -6.07 9.80
C ILE A 35 -7.84 -6.21 8.30
N ALA A 36 -8.82 -5.80 7.50
CA ALA A 36 -8.77 -5.88 6.05
C ALA A 36 -8.66 -4.49 5.42
N CYS A 37 -7.81 -4.39 4.40
CA CYS A 37 -7.71 -3.26 3.50
C CYS A 37 -8.12 -3.70 2.08
N SER A 38 -9.38 -3.43 1.73
CA SER A 38 -9.90 -3.80 0.40
C SER A 38 -9.19 -3.09 -0.75
N ALA A 39 -8.72 -1.86 -0.54
CA ALA A 39 -8.00 -1.10 -1.56
C ALA A 39 -6.66 -1.74 -1.97
N LEU A 40 -6.05 -2.50 -1.06
CA LEU A 40 -4.78 -3.18 -1.29
C LEU A 40 -4.91 -4.69 -1.37
N GLY A 41 -6.10 -5.26 -1.15
CA GLY A 41 -6.28 -6.71 -1.10
C GLY A 41 -5.52 -7.39 0.05
N VAL A 42 -5.20 -6.65 1.11
CA VAL A 42 -4.42 -7.15 2.26
C VAL A 42 -5.33 -7.37 3.47
N TYR A 43 -5.10 -8.45 4.23
CA TYR A 43 -5.72 -8.66 5.53
C TYR A 43 -4.71 -9.17 6.56
N SER A 44 -4.95 -8.86 7.83
CA SER A 44 -4.14 -9.31 8.95
C SER A 44 -5.02 -9.82 10.08
N THR A 45 -4.66 -10.94 10.68
CA THR A 45 -5.44 -11.60 11.74
C THR A 45 -4.72 -11.53 13.09
N GLY A 46 -5.47 -11.66 14.17
CA GLY A 46 -4.95 -11.77 15.53
C GLY A 46 -5.99 -12.34 16.50
N LYS A 47 -5.54 -12.98 17.58
CA LYS A 47 -6.41 -13.58 18.61
C LYS A 47 -7.29 -12.55 19.31
N ASN A 48 -6.85 -11.29 19.33
CA ASN A 48 -7.60 -10.15 19.81
C ASN A 48 -7.35 -8.95 18.88
N LEU A 49 -8.14 -7.89 19.05
CA LEU A 49 -8.05 -6.69 18.22
C LEU A 49 -6.68 -6.01 18.30
N GLN A 50 -6.01 -6.07 19.45
CA GLN A 50 -4.70 -5.46 19.64
C GLN A 50 -3.61 -6.20 18.84
N ASP A 51 -3.65 -7.53 18.84
CA ASP A 51 -2.76 -8.36 18.03
C ASP A 51 -2.97 -8.11 16.54
N ALA A 52 -4.22 -8.06 16.08
CA ALA A 52 -4.53 -7.76 14.68
C ALA A 52 -3.99 -6.37 14.27
N LYS A 53 -4.13 -5.35 15.14
CA LYS A 53 -3.57 -4.01 14.92
C LYS A 53 -2.05 -4.00 14.90
N LYS A 54 -1.40 -4.79 15.76
CA LYS A 54 0.06 -4.89 15.83
C LYS A 54 0.63 -5.63 14.61
N ASN A 55 -0.09 -6.62 14.10
CA ASN A 55 0.30 -7.40 12.93
C ASN A 55 0.09 -6.65 11.61
N TYR A 56 -0.95 -5.82 11.52
CA TYR A 56 -1.34 -5.16 10.28
C TYR A 56 -0.23 -4.36 9.58
N PRO A 57 0.57 -3.50 10.25
CA PRO A 57 1.67 -2.78 9.61
C PRO A 57 2.71 -3.71 8.98
N LYS A 58 3.01 -4.84 9.62
CA LYS A 58 4.01 -5.79 9.15
C LYS A 58 3.54 -6.55 7.91
N VAL A 59 2.26 -6.96 7.88
CA VAL A 59 1.66 -7.59 6.70
C VAL A 59 1.63 -6.60 5.54
N LEU A 60 1.30 -5.34 5.81
CA LEU A 60 1.26 -4.29 4.80
C LEU A 60 2.65 -4.01 4.21
N GLU A 61 3.69 -3.92 5.04
CA GLU A 61 5.07 -3.74 4.60
C GLU A 61 5.53 -4.88 3.67
N LEU A 62 5.30 -6.13 4.06
CA LEU A 62 5.61 -7.32 3.26
C LEU A 62 4.89 -7.27 1.90
N HIS A 63 3.60 -6.97 1.89
CA HIS A 63 2.82 -6.90 0.65
C HIS A 63 3.34 -5.81 -0.30
N LEU A 64 3.64 -4.62 0.23
CA LEU A 64 4.18 -3.51 -0.56
C LEU A 64 5.58 -3.82 -1.12
N SER A 65 6.41 -4.53 -0.36
CA SER A 65 7.73 -4.99 -0.85
C SER A 65 7.57 -5.92 -2.06
N VAL A 66 6.67 -6.90 -1.99
CA VAL A 66 6.43 -7.82 -3.11
C VAL A 66 5.89 -7.09 -4.34
N LEU A 67 4.98 -6.12 -4.15
CA LEU A 67 4.49 -5.30 -5.26
C LEU A 67 5.60 -4.45 -5.89
N GLN A 68 6.51 -3.90 -5.08
CA GLN A 68 7.66 -3.15 -5.57
C GLN A 68 8.60 -4.03 -6.41
N GLU A 69 8.91 -5.24 -5.93
CA GLU A 69 9.75 -6.21 -6.66
C GLU A 69 9.11 -6.56 -8.01
N LYS A 70 7.82 -6.93 -8.00
CA LYS A 70 7.06 -7.29 -9.22
C LYS A 70 6.96 -6.12 -10.21
N ALA A 71 6.74 -4.90 -9.72
CA ALA A 71 6.71 -3.71 -10.55
C ALA A 71 8.08 -3.42 -11.20
N THR A 72 9.16 -3.66 -10.46
CA THR A 72 10.52 -3.50 -10.97
C THR A 72 10.82 -4.54 -12.06
N GLU A 73 10.49 -5.81 -11.80
CA GLU A 73 10.60 -6.89 -12.80
C GLU A 73 9.85 -6.54 -14.09
N ALA A 74 8.63 -6.00 -14.00
CA ALA A 74 7.81 -5.68 -15.16
C ALA A 74 8.35 -4.55 -16.07
N ILE A 75 9.27 -3.71 -15.57
CA ILE A 75 9.88 -2.62 -16.34
C ILE A 75 11.24 -3.04 -16.92
N VAL A 76 11.87 -4.07 -16.34
CA VAL A 76 13.19 -4.56 -16.75
C VAL A 76 13.10 -5.60 -17.88
N ILE A 77 11.92 -6.20 -18.09
CA ILE A 77 11.65 -7.17 -19.18
C ILE A 77 11.17 -6.46 -20.44
#